data_AF-A0A2G8KSC1-F1
#
_entry.id   AF-A0A2G8KSC1-F1
#
_cell.length_a   1.000
_cell.length_b   1.000
_cell.length_c   1.000
_cell.angle_alpha   90.00
_cell.angle_beta   90.00
_cell.angle_gamma   90.00
#
_symmetry.space_group_name_H-M   'P 1'
#
loop_
_entity.id
_entity.type
_entity.pdbx_description
1 polymer ?
#
loop_
_entity_poly.entity_id
_entity_poly.type
_entity_poly.pdbx_seq_one_letter_code
_entity_poly.pdbx_strand_id
1 'polypeptide(L)'
;MFFRYCFVGVAVVCLTAVTSSVLAHDVRSRTLNQDNDSDTLSQLFHYLQDWMPCCHGSAYIAGAIVLLCTIAFVNTFFNSQEKPSSPSPQESSTSSKAVKSKKEDGASSGDDVWVFYGTQTGTAQKFADNLKKKFVDSKLGVRVIDLRTFDPEQHILPDFVKTSTLVFIISTYTDGQPPESAAWFYNWLEESVNDFRVPRTLLSGVKYSVFGLGNSLYKENYNKVSRSVDVWMKTLHATPVLGRGYGDANVANSKHGGAEGDFDVWAKKIVTLLRGGYT
;
A
#
# COMPACT_ATOMS: atom_id res chain seq x y z
N MET A 1 19.17 -8.23 -17.73
CA MET A 1 19.99 -9.47 -17.65
C MET A 1 20.22 -9.95 -16.20
N PHE A 2 19.43 -9.50 -15.21
CA PHE A 2 19.62 -9.83 -13.78
C PHE A 2 18.64 -10.88 -13.21
N PHE A 3 17.58 -11.25 -13.96
CA PHE A 3 16.60 -12.25 -13.49
C PHE A 3 17.00 -13.72 -13.70
N ARG A 4 18.08 -14.00 -14.46
CA ARG A 4 18.53 -15.39 -14.72
C ARG A 4 19.48 -15.96 -13.67
N TYR A 5 20.09 -15.14 -12.81
CA TYR A 5 21.08 -15.61 -11.84
C TYR A 5 20.51 -15.98 -10.46
N CYS A 6 19.39 -15.37 -10.03
CA CYS A 6 18.72 -15.76 -8.78
C CYS A 6 18.07 -17.15 -8.85
N PHE A 7 17.54 -17.55 -10.01
CA PHE A 7 16.91 -18.86 -10.17
C PHE A 7 17.93 -20.02 -10.15
N VAL A 8 19.15 -19.78 -10.61
CA VAL A 8 20.22 -20.80 -10.61
C VAL A 8 20.73 -21.07 -9.19
N GLY A 9 20.81 -20.04 -8.33
CA GLY A 9 21.26 -20.20 -6.94
C GLY A 9 20.32 -21.04 -6.07
N VAL A 10 19.01 -20.84 -6.18
CA VAL A 10 18.02 -21.62 -5.42
C VAL A 10 17.93 -23.06 -5.95
N ALA A 11 18.08 -23.26 -7.26
CA ALA A 11 18.07 -24.59 -7.87
C ALA A 11 19.26 -25.45 -7.43
N VAL A 12 20.46 -24.87 -7.27
CA VAL A 12 21.67 -25.61 -6.83
C VAL A 12 21.55 -26.05 -5.37
N VAL A 13 20.99 -25.22 -4.48
CA VAL A 13 20.77 -25.58 -3.06
C VAL A 13 19.68 -26.65 -2.91
N CYS A 14 18.64 -26.63 -3.75
CA CYS A 14 17.64 -27.71 -3.78
C CYS A 14 18.23 -29.02 -4.33
N LEU A 15 19.07 -28.96 -5.37
CA LEU A 15 19.65 -30.17 -5.95
C LEU A 15 20.60 -30.89 -4.98
N THR A 16 21.41 -30.15 -4.22
CA THR A 16 22.32 -30.74 -3.21
C THR A 16 21.60 -31.30 -1.99
N ALA A 17 20.49 -30.70 -1.58
CA ALA A 17 19.65 -31.23 -0.50
C ALA A 17 18.91 -32.51 -0.92
N VAL A 18 18.44 -32.57 -2.18
CA VAL A 18 17.76 -33.75 -2.72
C VAL A 18 18.74 -34.90 -2.96
N THR A 19 19.94 -34.65 -3.48
CA THR A 19 20.95 -35.71 -3.66
C THR A 19 21.41 -36.29 -2.32
N SER A 20 21.57 -35.45 -1.28
CA SER A 20 21.93 -35.92 0.06
C SER A 20 20.84 -36.80 0.69
N SER A 21 19.57 -36.47 0.44
CA SER A 21 18.43 -37.25 0.94
C SER A 21 18.25 -38.58 0.20
N VAL A 22 18.49 -38.61 -1.11
CA VAL A 22 18.42 -39.83 -1.93
C VAL A 22 19.60 -40.77 -1.62
N LEU A 23 20.81 -40.22 -1.40
CA LEU A 23 21.96 -41.02 -1.00
C LEU A 23 21.76 -41.64 0.39
N ALA A 24 21.21 -40.87 1.34
CA ALA A 24 20.87 -41.36 2.67
C ALA A 24 19.79 -42.46 2.64
N HIS A 25 18.84 -42.38 1.70
CA HIS A 25 17.81 -43.41 1.54
C HIS A 25 18.33 -44.68 0.85
N ASP A 26 19.21 -44.57 -0.16
CA ASP A 26 19.81 -45.73 -0.85
C ASP A 26 20.73 -46.54 0.07
N VAL A 27 21.53 -45.85 0.91
CA VAL A 27 22.37 -46.49 1.94
C VAL A 27 21.52 -47.23 2.97
N ARG A 28 20.38 -46.65 3.39
CA ARG A 28 19.45 -47.29 4.33
C ARG A 28 18.71 -48.49 3.74
N SER A 29 18.44 -48.50 2.43
CA SER A 29 17.85 -49.68 1.77
C SER A 29 18.84 -50.83 1.58
N ARG A 30 20.15 -50.55 1.46
CA ARG A 30 21.17 -51.60 1.32
C ARG A 30 21.56 -52.26 2.64
N THR A 31 21.41 -51.58 3.77
CA THR A 31 21.73 -52.13 5.10
C THR A 31 20.65 -53.04 5.69
N LEU A 32 19.45 -53.11 5.09
CA LEU A 32 18.38 -53.99 5.56
C LEU A 32 18.44 -55.41 4.99
N ASN A 33 19.46 -55.75 4.19
CA ASN A 33 19.55 -57.03 3.48
C ASN A 33 20.85 -57.82 3.71
N GLN A 34 21.63 -57.48 4.74
CA GLN A 34 22.79 -58.27 5.14
C GLN A 34 22.83 -58.43 6.65
N ASP A 35 22.97 -59.69 7.07
CA ASP A 35 23.02 -60.13 8.46
C ASP A 35 24.09 -59.38 9.27
N ASN A 36 23.81 -59.28 10.58
CA ASN A 36 24.67 -58.73 11.63
C ASN A 36 26.15 -59.16 11.48
N ASP A 37 26.99 -58.27 10.97
CA ASP A 37 28.43 -58.31 11.18
C ASP A 37 28.85 -57.06 11.97
N SER A 38 29.24 -57.26 13.23
CA SER A 38 29.70 -56.22 14.15
C SER A 38 30.89 -55.40 13.63
N ASP A 39 31.60 -55.92 12.63
CA ASP A 39 32.74 -55.28 11.98
C ASP A 39 32.34 -54.17 10.99
N THR A 40 31.12 -54.20 10.47
CA THR A 40 30.61 -53.15 9.56
C THR A 40 30.17 -51.90 10.31
N LEU A 41 29.61 -52.06 11.52
CA LEU A 41 29.18 -50.95 12.36
C LEU A 41 30.37 -50.20 12.98
N SER A 42 31.44 -50.91 13.33
CA SER A 42 32.68 -50.28 13.83
C SER A 42 33.39 -49.49 12.72
N GLN A 43 33.43 -50.02 11.48
CA GLN A 43 33.94 -49.27 10.33
C GLN A 43 33.10 -48.03 9.99
N LEU A 44 31.77 -48.12 10.07
CA LEU A 44 30.87 -46.97 9.88
C LEU A 44 31.03 -45.92 10.99
N PHE A 45 31.26 -46.33 12.24
CA PHE A 45 31.47 -45.40 13.35
C PHE A 45 32.80 -44.62 13.21
N HIS A 46 33.87 -45.30 12.77
CA HIS A 46 35.14 -44.64 12.45
C HIS A 46 35.04 -43.68 11.26
N TYR A 47 34.30 -44.05 10.20
CA TYR A 47 34.10 -43.18 9.04
C TYR A 47 33.28 -41.92 9.37
N LEU A 48 32.28 -42.04 10.24
CA LEU A 48 31.45 -40.92 10.70
C LEU A 48 32.22 -39.96 11.63
N GLN A 49 33.17 -40.47 12.42
CA GLN A 49 33.96 -39.66 13.34
C GLN A 49 35.07 -38.86 12.63
N ASP A 50 35.56 -39.33 11.49
CA ASP A 50 36.50 -38.61 10.63
C ASP A 50 35.83 -37.55 9.73
N TRP A 51 34.53 -37.65 9.47
CA TRP A 51 33.78 -36.70 8.62
C TRP A 51 33.20 -35.49 9.38
N MET A 52 32.95 -35.60 10.69
CA MET A 52 32.38 -34.52 11.49
C MET A 52 33.24 -33.23 11.60
N PRO A 53 34.59 -33.28 11.58
CA PRO A 53 35.41 -32.05 11.60
C PRO A 53 35.39 -31.27 10.27
N CYS A 54 35.14 -31.93 9.13
CA CYS A 54 35.21 -31.30 7.80
C CYS A 54 33.93 -30.53 7.42
N CYS A 55 32.77 -30.92 7.96
CA CYS A 55 31.49 -30.25 7.66
C CYS A 55 31.23 -28.99 8.51
N HIS A 56 31.88 -28.86 9.66
CA HIS A 56 31.76 -27.63 10.46
C HIS A 56 32.55 -26.47 9.84
N GLY A 57 33.77 -26.73 9.32
CA GLY A 57 34.58 -25.67 8.70
C GLY A 57 33.94 -25.06 7.45
N SER A 58 33.32 -25.86 6.58
CA SER A 58 32.75 -25.39 5.32
C SER A 58 31.46 -24.58 5.49
N ALA A 59 30.63 -24.92 6.48
CA ALA A 59 29.42 -24.16 6.80
C ALA A 59 29.75 -22.77 7.38
N TYR A 60 30.77 -22.67 8.24
CA TYR A 60 31.23 -21.39 8.78
C TYR A 60 31.84 -20.48 7.71
N ILE A 61 32.59 -21.04 6.76
CA ILE A 61 33.18 -20.26 5.67
C ILE A 61 32.09 -19.71 4.74
N ALA A 62 31.09 -20.52 4.38
CA ALA A 62 29.96 -20.08 3.56
C ALA A 62 29.14 -18.96 4.26
N GLY A 63 28.88 -19.11 5.57
CA GLY A 63 28.20 -18.09 6.38
C GLY A 63 29.00 -16.79 6.47
N ALA A 64 30.32 -16.86 6.66
CA ALA A 64 31.19 -15.70 6.74
C ALA A 64 31.26 -14.93 5.41
N ILE A 65 31.28 -15.63 4.27
CA ILE A 65 31.29 -15.00 2.94
C ILE A 65 29.98 -14.25 2.70
N VAL A 66 28.82 -14.84 3.02
CA VAL A 66 27.52 -14.17 2.87
C VAL A 66 27.45 -12.93 3.76
N LEU A 67 27.90 -13.03 5.01
CA LEU A 67 27.93 -11.88 5.93
C LEU A 67 28.83 -10.75 5.40
N LEU A 68 30.05 -11.08 4.95
CA LEU A 68 30.98 -10.09 4.38
C LEU A 68 30.43 -9.44 3.10
N CYS A 69 29.76 -10.20 2.23
CA CYS A 69 29.11 -9.67 1.04
C CYS A 69 27.95 -8.72 1.39
N THR A 70 27.14 -9.03 2.41
CA THR A 70 26.05 -8.14 2.86
C THR A 70 26.59 -6.85 3.48
N ILE A 71 27.65 -6.92 4.30
CA ILE A 71 28.29 -5.74 4.90
C ILE A 71 28.92 -4.85 3.81
N ALA A 72 29.61 -5.45 2.84
CA ALA A 72 30.19 -4.73 1.71
C ALA A 72 29.11 -4.03 0.87
N PHE A 73 27.97 -4.68 0.63
CA PHE A 73 26.84 -4.11 -0.10
C PHE A 73 26.19 -2.93 0.64
N VAL A 74 25.95 -3.07 1.94
CA VAL A 74 25.41 -1.97 2.77
C VAL A 74 26.38 -0.78 2.76
N ASN A 75 27.68 -1.02 2.92
CA ASN A 75 28.68 0.06 2.91
C ASN A 75 28.80 0.74 1.54
N THR A 76 28.71 0.01 0.43
CA THR A 76 28.72 0.63 -0.92
C THR A 76 27.43 1.38 -1.23
N PHE A 77 26.29 0.91 -0.73
CA PHE A 77 25.00 1.58 -0.87
C PHE A 77 24.95 2.88 -0.07
N PHE A 78 25.44 2.88 1.18
CA PHE A 78 25.49 4.09 2.01
C PHE A 78 26.57 5.08 1.54
N ASN A 79 27.75 4.63 1.08
CA ASN A 79 28.76 5.54 0.51
C ASN A 79 28.36 6.16 -0.84
N SER A 80 27.33 5.65 -1.50
CA SER A 80 26.81 6.26 -2.75
C SER A 80 25.88 7.44 -2.49
N GLN A 81 25.54 7.75 -1.23
CA GLN A 81 24.67 8.88 -0.88
C GLN A 81 25.40 10.18 -0.57
N GLU A 82 26.73 10.26 -0.73
CA GLU A 82 27.45 11.52 -0.60
C GLU A 82 28.14 11.95 -1.90
N LYS A 83 27.48 12.86 -2.62
CA LYS A 83 28.19 13.89 -3.39
C LYS A 83 27.38 15.18 -3.46
N PRO A 84 27.69 16.20 -2.64
CA PRO A 84 27.17 17.54 -2.84
C PRO A 84 27.98 18.25 -3.93
N SER A 85 27.34 18.60 -5.05
CA SER A 85 27.92 19.53 -6.02
C SER A 85 27.66 20.97 -5.57
N SER A 86 28.73 21.66 -5.17
CA SER A 86 28.75 23.10 -4.90
C SER A 86 28.71 23.92 -6.22
N PRO A 87 28.13 25.14 -6.25
CA PRO A 87 27.93 25.94 -7.46
C PRO A 87 29.06 26.95 -7.71
N SER A 88 29.17 27.45 -8.95
CA SER A 88 29.92 28.67 -9.30
C SER A 88 29.01 29.65 -10.06
N PRO A 89 29.16 30.97 -9.85
CA PRO A 89 28.09 31.97 -9.96
C PRO A 89 28.13 32.78 -11.26
N GLN A 90 27.04 33.44 -11.65
CA GLN A 90 26.95 34.89 -11.96
C GLN A 90 25.48 35.37 -12.01
N GLU A 91 25.18 36.35 -11.15
CA GLU A 91 24.37 37.59 -11.29
C GLU A 91 23.26 37.68 -12.36
N SER A 92 22.10 38.33 -12.20
CA SER A 92 21.47 39.10 -11.12
C SER A 92 20.04 39.42 -11.58
N SER A 93 19.09 39.48 -10.63
CA SER A 93 17.95 40.43 -10.54
C SER A 93 16.74 39.82 -9.79
N THR A 94 16.75 40.09 -8.49
CA THR A 94 15.62 40.65 -7.72
C THR A 94 14.18 40.34 -8.19
N SER A 95 13.47 39.49 -7.43
CA SER A 95 12.30 39.91 -6.64
C SER A 95 11.72 38.69 -5.91
N SER A 96 12.14 38.53 -4.66
CA SER A 96 11.59 37.55 -3.73
C SER A 96 10.18 37.96 -3.31
N LYS A 97 9.19 37.11 -3.54
CA LYS A 97 7.97 37.09 -2.72
C LYS A 97 7.66 35.67 -2.29
N ALA A 98 8.27 35.31 -1.16
CA ALA A 98 7.97 34.11 -0.41
C ALA A 98 6.50 34.17 0.04
N VAL A 99 5.65 33.32 -0.53
CA VAL A 99 4.30 33.07 0.00
C VAL A 99 4.45 32.10 1.17
N LYS A 100 4.46 32.69 2.36
CA LYS A 100 4.37 32.03 3.66
C LYS A 100 2.98 31.37 3.74
N SER A 101 2.92 30.04 3.57
CA SER A 101 1.68 29.28 3.81
C SER A 101 1.26 29.46 5.26
N LYS A 102 0.13 30.14 5.38
CA LYS A 102 -0.51 30.54 6.63
C LYS A 102 -1.16 29.29 7.24
N LYS A 103 -0.70 28.94 8.44
CA LYS A 103 -1.34 27.97 9.31
C LYS A 103 -2.67 28.57 9.78
N GLU A 104 -3.78 28.10 9.24
CA GLU A 104 -5.12 28.42 9.76
C GLU A 104 -5.45 27.42 10.87
N ASP A 105 -4.97 27.74 12.08
CA ASP A 105 -5.45 27.11 13.31
C ASP A 105 -6.79 27.77 13.68
N GLY A 106 -7.88 27.30 13.05
CA GLY A 106 -9.25 27.55 13.47
C GLY A 106 -9.78 26.29 14.16
N ALA A 107 -9.80 26.29 15.49
CA ALA A 107 -10.42 25.24 16.29
C ALA A 107 -11.93 25.23 16.04
N SER A 108 -12.34 24.39 15.09
CA SER A 108 -13.71 24.12 14.69
C SER A 108 -14.31 23.04 15.59
N SER A 109 -15.52 23.28 16.07
CA SER A 109 -16.29 22.39 16.93
C SER A 109 -16.59 21.06 16.22
N GLY A 110 -15.97 19.96 16.66
CA GLY A 110 -16.52 18.60 16.64
C GLY A 110 -16.79 17.88 15.32
N ASP A 111 -17.18 18.55 14.24
CA ASP A 111 -17.71 17.93 13.01
C ASP A 111 -17.08 18.54 11.75
N ASP A 112 -15.79 18.28 11.55
CA ASP A 112 -15.11 18.67 10.31
C ASP A 112 -15.33 17.62 9.19
N VAL A 113 -15.42 18.10 7.95
CA VAL A 113 -15.48 17.26 6.75
C VAL A 113 -14.16 17.34 5.99
N TRP A 114 -13.53 16.19 5.79
CA TRP A 114 -12.28 16.07 5.03
C TRP A 114 -12.58 15.46 3.68
N VAL A 115 -12.42 16.23 2.62
CA VAL A 115 -12.65 15.79 1.25
C VAL A 115 -11.32 15.46 0.59
N PHE A 116 -11.06 14.17 0.39
CA PHE A 116 -9.90 13.67 -0.31
C PHE A 116 -10.22 13.44 -1.78
N TYR A 117 -9.27 13.74 -2.66
CA TYR A 117 -9.43 13.43 -4.08
C TYR A 117 -8.24 12.65 -4.64
N GLY A 118 -8.55 11.73 -5.55
CA GLY A 118 -7.60 11.00 -6.39
C GLY A 118 -7.91 11.24 -7.87
N THR A 119 -7.01 11.92 -8.56
CA THR A 119 -7.23 12.42 -9.93
C THR A 119 -6.03 12.18 -10.84
N GLN A 120 -6.31 11.95 -12.13
CA GLN A 120 -5.30 11.98 -13.19
C GLN A 120 -5.29 13.32 -13.93
N THR A 121 -6.46 13.80 -14.36
CA THR A 121 -6.63 14.97 -15.24
C THR A 121 -7.36 16.14 -14.56
N GLY A 122 -7.57 16.07 -13.24
CA GLY A 122 -8.17 17.15 -12.44
C GLY A 122 -9.68 17.06 -12.23
N THR A 123 -10.41 16.11 -12.83
CA THR A 123 -11.87 16.01 -12.65
C THR A 123 -12.28 15.76 -11.20
N ALA A 124 -11.61 14.82 -10.51
CA ALA A 124 -11.93 14.53 -9.10
C ALA A 124 -11.66 15.72 -8.18
N GLN A 125 -10.59 16.48 -8.44
CA GLN A 125 -10.26 17.71 -7.73
C GLN A 125 -11.38 18.76 -7.90
N LYS A 126 -11.83 18.99 -9.15
CA LYS A 126 -12.95 19.90 -9.42
C LYS A 126 -14.21 19.52 -8.64
N PHE A 127 -14.49 18.22 -8.54
CA PHE A 127 -15.65 17.73 -7.79
C PHE A 127 -15.46 17.92 -6.28
N ALA A 128 -14.26 17.72 -5.75
CA ALA A 128 -13.95 18.02 -4.35
C ALA A 128 -14.09 19.51 -4.01
N ASP A 129 -13.59 20.40 -4.87
CA ASP A 129 -13.74 21.85 -4.71
C ASP A 129 -15.21 22.27 -4.81
N ASN A 130 -15.96 21.67 -5.73
CA ASN A 130 -17.40 21.90 -5.86
C ASN A 130 -18.17 21.39 -4.64
N LEU A 131 -17.78 20.25 -4.06
CA LEU A 131 -18.36 19.74 -2.82
C LEU A 131 -18.11 20.73 -1.67
N LYS A 132 -16.88 21.22 -1.51
CA LYS A 132 -16.55 22.24 -0.51
C LYS A 132 -17.43 23.49 -0.63
N LYS A 133 -17.65 23.99 -1.86
CA LYS A 133 -18.55 25.13 -2.11
C LYS A 133 -20.00 24.84 -1.66
N LYS A 134 -20.48 23.61 -1.82
CA LYS A 134 -21.81 23.21 -1.34
C LYS A 134 -21.92 23.16 0.19
N PHE A 135 -20.82 23.27 0.94
CA PHE A 135 -20.84 23.36 2.40
C PHE A 135 -20.69 24.80 2.95
N VAL A 136 -20.60 25.82 2.10
CA VAL A 136 -20.37 27.22 2.53
C VAL A 136 -21.44 27.73 3.51
N ASP A 137 -22.70 27.34 3.33
CA ASP A 137 -23.80 27.74 4.24
C ASP A 137 -23.89 26.88 5.52
N SER A 138 -22.99 25.92 5.69
CA SER A 138 -22.96 25.05 6.87
C SER A 138 -21.96 25.56 7.90
N LYS A 139 -22.19 25.23 9.18
CA LYS A 139 -21.24 25.53 10.27
C LYS A 139 -20.04 24.56 10.30
N LEU A 140 -19.93 23.65 9.33
CA LEU A 140 -18.92 22.59 9.30
C LEU A 140 -17.63 23.11 8.65
N GLY A 141 -16.48 22.81 9.24
CA GLY A 141 -15.19 23.06 8.62
C GLY A 141 -14.93 22.06 7.50
N VAL A 142 -14.75 22.53 6.25
CA VAL A 142 -14.47 21.64 5.11
C VAL A 142 -13.08 21.86 4.54
N ARG A 143 -12.26 20.80 4.58
CA ARG A 143 -10.91 20.76 4.01
C ARG A 143 -10.89 19.89 2.76
N VAL A 144 -10.12 20.31 1.76
CA VAL A 144 -9.91 19.56 0.52
C VAL A 144 -8.43 19.20 0.43
N ILE A 145 -8.11 17.92 0.25
CA ILE A 145 -6.76 17.37 0.36
C ILE A 145 -6.47 16.43 -0.82
N ASP A 146 -5.31 16.58 -1.43
CA ASP A 146 -4.76 15.65 -2.42
C ASP A 146 -4.32 14.36 -1.70
N LEU A 147 -4.84 13.21 -2.12
CA LEU A 147 -4.43 11.92 -1.56
C LEU A 147 -2.93 11.65 -1.70
N ARG A 148 -2.26 12.31 -2.66
CA ARG A 148 -0.80 12.15 -2.86
C ARG A 148 0.01 12.68 -1.70
N THR A 149 -0.50 13.71 -1.01
CA THR A 149 0.17 14.36 0.11
C THR A 149 -0.33 13.84 1.46
N PHE A 150 -1.26 12.90 1.45
CA PHE A 150 -1.90 12.39 2.64
C PHE A 150 -1.24 11.10 3.09
N ASP A 151 -0.80 11.09 4.35
CA ASP A 151 -0.26 9.90 5.02
C ASP A 151 -1.31 9.33 5.99
N PRO A 152 -1.94 8.17 5.67
CA PRO A 152 -2.96 7.57 6.49
C PRO A 152 -2.48 7.17 7.89
N GLU A 153 -1.23 6.74 8.03
CA GLU A 153 -0.69 6.26 9.31
C GLU A 153 -0.55 7.40 10.31
N GLN A 154 -0.15 8.58 9.82
CA GLN A 154 -0.03 9.77 10.66
C GLN A 154 -1.37 10.44 10.94
N HIS A 155 -2.32 10.38 9.99
CA HIS A 155 -3.50 11.24 10.01
C HIS A 155 -4.81 10.54 10.37
N ILE A 156 -4.98 9.23 10.13
CA ILE A 156 -6.26 8.53 10.41
C ILE A 156 -6.30 7.93 11.82
N LEU A 157 -5.14 7.65 12.41
CA LEU A 157 -5.00 7.10 13.75
C LEU A 157 -5.24 8.08 14.93
N PRO A 158 -5.08 9.41 14.80
CA PRO A 158 -5.41 10.36 15.86
C PRO A 158 -6.92 10.38 16.17
N ASP A 159 -7.28 10.55 17.44
CA ASP A 159 -8.69 10.64 17.89
C ASP A 159 -9.51 11.74 17.16
N PHE A 160 -8.83 12.75 16.60
CA PHE A 160 -9.42 13.81 15.80
C PHE A 160 -10.16 13.30 14.53
N VAL A 161 -9.69 12.23 13.90
CA VAL A 161 -10.34 11.69 12.69
C VAL A 161 -11.61 10.89 13.03
N LYS A 162 -11.77 10.45 14.29
CA LYS A 162 -13.01 9.76 14.74
C LYS A 162 -14.20 10.72 14.85
N THR A 163 -13.96 12.01 15.09
CA THR A 163 -15.05 13.01 15.14
C THR A 163 -15.40 13.55 13.75
N SER A 164 -14.40 13.61 12.87
CA SER A 164 -14.54 14.08 11.48
C SER A 164 -15.22 13.07 10.55
N THR A 165 -15.75 13.55 9.42
CA THR A 165 -16.23 12.68 8.32
C THR A 165 -15.29 12.75 7.12
N LEU A 166 -14.83 11.59 6.64
CA LEU A 166 -13.92 11.48 5.50
C LEU A 166 -14.71 11.23 4.21
N VAL A 167 -14.50 12.04 3.20
CA VAL A 167 -15.16 11.93 1.90
C VAL A 167 -14.12 11.71 0.83
N PHE A 168 -14.20 10.59 0.11
CA PHE A 168 -13.23 10.24 -0.93
C PHE A 168 -13.85 10.40 -2.31
N ILE A 169 -13.23 11.19 -3.18
CA ILE A 169 -13.62 11.35 -4.59
C ILE A 169 -12.48 10.82 -5.45
N ILE A 170 -12.60 9.59 -5.95
CA ILE A 170 -11.48 8.88 -6.59
C ILE A 170 -11.86 8.40 -7.98
N SER A 171 -11.02 8.73 -8.96
CA SER A 171 -11.14 8.20 -10.32
C SER A 171 -10.62 6.78 -10.44
N THR A 172 -11.23 6.00 -11.34
CA THR A 172 -10.68 4.74 -11.80
C THR A 172 -9.99 4.97 -13.14
N TYR A 173 -8.74 4.53 -13.24
CA TYR A 173 -7.92 4.68 -14.43
C TYR A 173 -7.71 3.33 -15.12
N THR A 174 -6.67 3.23 -15.96
CA THR A 174 -6.33 2.05 -16.78
C THR A 174 -6.34 0.76 -15.96
N ASP A 175 -6.92 -0.30 -16.53
CA ASP A 175 -7.01 -1.64 -15.93
C ASP A 175 -7.66 -1.69 -14.53
N GLY A 176 -8.45 -0.66 -14.21
CA GLY A 176 -9.15 -0.56 -12.94
C GLY A 176 -8.26 -0.15 -11.77
N GLN A 177 -7.09 0.42 -12.05
CA GLN A 177 -6.15 0.93 -11.06
C GLN A 177 -6.50 2.37 -10.63
N PRO A 178 -6.09 2.81 -9.43
CA PRO A 178 -6.19 4.21 -9.03
C PRO A 178 -5.27 5.10 -9.89
N PRO A 179 -5.54 6.41 -9.97
CA PRO A 179 -4.55 7.37 -10.46
C PRO A 179 -3.34 7.39 -9.53
N GLU A 180 -2.20 7.85 -10.05
CA GLU A 180 -0.94 7.96 -9.28
C GLU A 180 -1.13 8.75 -7.98
N SER A 181 -1.95 9.81 -8.01
CA SER A 181 -2.26 10.63 -6.84
C SER A 181 -2.96 9.88 -5.71
N ALA A 182 -3.58 8.72 -5.96
CA ALA A 182 -4.23 7.91 -4.95
C ALA A 182 -3.58 6.53 -4.75
N ALA A 183 -2.50 6.22 -5.47
CA ALA A 183 -1.88 4.90 -5.46
C ALA A 183 -1.39 4.50 -4.06
N TRP A 184 -0.73 5.42 -3.35
CA TRP A 184 -0.24 5.19 -1.99
C TRP A 184 -1.38 4.79 -1.03
N PHE A 185 -2.43 5.61 -0.96
CA PHE A 185 -3.59 5.34 -0.11
C PHE A 185 -4.31 4.03 -0.47
N TYR A 186 -4.44 3.75 -1.77
CA TYR A 186 -5.08 2.54 -2.27
C TYR A 186 -4.30 1.28 -1.84
N ASN A 187 -2.98 1.29 -2.04
CA ASN A 187 -2.11 0.18 -1.66
C ASN A 187 -2.09 -0.01 -0.13
N TRP A 188 -2.01 1.09 0.63
CA TRP A 188 -2.06 1.03 2.09
C TRP A 188 -3.35 0.38 2.60
N LEU A 189 -4.52 0.70 2.02
CA LEU A 189 -5.78 0.06 2.38
C LEU A 189 -5.80 -1.43 2.01
N GLU A 190 -5.30 -1.77 0.82
CA GLU A 190 -5.23 -3.16 0.36
C GLU A 190 -4.31 -4.00 1.27
N GLU A 191 -3.13 -3.50 1.58
CA GLU A 191 -2.17 -4.13 2.48
C GLU A 191 -2.74 -4.27 3.89
N SER A 192 -3.38 -3.21 4.41
CA SER A 192 -4.01 -3.23 5.74
C SER A 192 -5.12 -4.29 5.87
N VAL A 193 -5.91 -4.51 4.80
CA VAL A 193 -6.95 -5.55 4.80
C VAL A 193 -6.34 -6.95 4.67
N ASN A 194 -5.20 -7.10 4.00
CA ASN A 194 -4.58 -8.40 3.78
C ASN A 194 -3.54 -8.80 4.84
N ASP A 195 -3.02 -7.85 5.63
CA ASP A 195 -2.10 -8.12 6.72
C ASP A 195 -2.85 -8.68 7.94
N PHE A 196 -2.43 -9.86 8.40
CA PHE A 196 -3.00 -10.53 9.57
C PHE A 196 -2.60 -9.87 10.90
N ARG A 197 -1.55 -9.05 10.89
CA ARG A 197 -1.08 -8.29 12.06
C ARG A 197 -1.89 -7.02 12.28
N VAL A 198 -2.62 -6.57 11.26
CA VAL A 198 -3.45 -5.37 11.32
C VAL A 198 -4.84 -5.75 11.85
N PRO A 199 -5.29 -5.16 12.97
CA PRO A 199 -6.61 -5.46 13.51
C PRO A 199 -7.69 -4.95 12.56
N ARG A 200 -8.78 -5.72 12.39
CA ARG A 200 -9.95 -5.30 11.59
C ARG A 200 -10.67 -4.09 12.17
N THR A 201 -10.38 -3.73 13.42
CA THR A 201 -10.88 -2.51 14.06
C THR A 201 -10.03 -1.27 13.77
N LEU A 202 -9.05 -1.33 12.87
CA LEU A 202 -8.12 -0.24 12.59
C LEU A 202 -8.82 1.11 12.36
N LEU A 203 -9.95 1.10 11.64
CA LEU A 203 -10.74 2.29 11.30
C LEU A 203 -12.04 2.37 12.09
N SER A 204 -12.12 1.70 13.24
CA SER A 204 -13.29 1.77 14.11
C SER A 204 -13.53 3.21 14.58
N GLY A 205 -14.77 3.69 14.39
CA GLY A 205 -15.16 5.06 14.69
C GLY A 205 -14.92 6.06 13.56
N VAL A 206 -14.25 5.67 12.46
CA VAL A 206 -14.11 6.52 11.28
C VAL A 206 -15.42 6.55 10.50
N LYS A 207 -15.98 7.75 10.32
CA LYS A 207 -17.14 8.00 9.45
C LYS A 207 -16.65 8.32 8.04
N TYR A 208 -17.20 7.67 7.01
CA TYR A 208 -16.76 7.96 5.64
C TYR A 208 -17.85 7.89 4.56
N SER A 209 -17.56 8.43 3.37
CA SER A 209 -18.30 8.15 2.14
C SER A 209 -17.38 8.22 0.92
N VAL A 210 -17.75 7.55 -0.16
CA VAL A 210 -16.93 7.45 -1.39
C VAL A 210 -17.78 7.80 -2.60
N PHE A 211 -17.24 8.64 -3.48
CA PHE A 211 -17.76 8.87 -4.81
C PHE A 211 -16.70 8.45 -5.84
N GLY A 212 -17.06 7.48 -6.68
CA GLY A 212 -16.20 7.02 -7.75
C GLY A 212 -16.43 7.81 -9.03
N LEU A 213 -15.36 8.10 -9.77
CA LEU A 213 -15.43 8.50 -11.17
C LEU A 213 -15.00 7.34 -12.06
N GLY A 214 -15.90 6.89 -12.93
CA GLY A 214 -15.64 5.81 -13.87
C GLY A 214 -16.33 6.04 -15.20
N ASN A 215 -16.21 5.06 -16.09
CA ASN A 215 -16.86 5.06 -17.39
C ASN A 215 -17.40 3.66 -17.68
N SER A 216 -18.73 3.52 -17.82
CA SER A 216 -19.40 2.22 -17.97
C SER A 216 -19.11 1.52 -19.30
N LEU A 217 -18.45 2.18 -20.26
CA LEU A 217 -17.87 1.52 -21.42
C LEU A 217 -16.83 0.46 -21.00
N TYR A 218 -16.12 0.69 -19.90
CA TYR A 218 -15.18 -0.27 -19.30
C TYR A 218 -15.89 -1.13 -18.25
N LYS A 219 -16.84 -1.97 -18.68
CA LYS A 219 -17.76 -2.72 -17.79
C LYS A 219 -17.07 -3.44 -16.63
N GLU A 220 -15.98 -4.14 -16.89
CA GLU A 220 -15.26 -4.92 -15.87
C GLU A 220 -14.66 -4.02 -14.77
N ASN A 221 -14.09 -2.89 -15.20
CA ASN A 221 -13.36 -1.96 -14.33
C ASN A 221 -14.19 -0.74 -13.92
N TYR A 222 -15.49 -0.69 -14.25
CA TYR A 222 -16.35 0.45 -13.94
C TYR A 222 -16.32 0.77 -12.45
N ASN A 223 -15.80 1.95 -12.10
CA ASN A 223 -15.66 2.42 -10.72
C ASN A 223 -14.93 1.45 -9.77
N LYS A 224 -14.07 0.55 -10.28
CA LYS A 224 -13.41 -0.51 -9.50
C LYS A 224 -12.68 0.03 -8.27
N VAL A 225 -11.95 1.14 -8.41
CA VAL A 225 -11.17 1.74 -7.31
C VAL A 225 -12.08 2.15 -6.15
N SER A 226 -13.14 2.91 -6.44
CA SER A 226 -14.13 3.29 -5.42
C SER A 226 -14.84 2.07 -4.82
N ARG A 227 -15.03 1.01 -5.62
CA ARG A 227 -15.60 -0.25 -5.16
C ARG A 227 -14.71 -0.90 -4.10
N SER A 228 -13.44 -1.08 -4.42
CA SER A 228 -12.44 -1.64 -3.51
C SER A 228 -12.31 -0.81 -2.24
N VAL A 229 -12.15 0.51 -2.35
CA VAL A 229 -11.97 1.41 -1.18
C VAL A 229 -13.14 1.28 -0.21
N ASP A 230 -14.39 1.33 -0.67
CA ASP A 230 -15.54 1.20 0.24
C ASP A 230 -15.70 -0.21 0.82
N VAL A 231 -15.28 -1.27 0.12
CA VAL A 231 -15.23 -2.62 0.72
C VAL A 231 -14.15 -2.67 1.81
N TRP A 232 -12.95 -2.20 1.52
CA TRP A 232 -11.82 -2.24 2.45
C TRP A 232 -12.03 -1.37 3.69
N MET A 233 -12.58 -0.17 3.53
CA MET A 233 -12.95 0.70 4.65
C MET A 233 -13.95 0.00 5.59
N LYS A 234 -14.97 -0.70 5.06
CA LYS A 234 -15.91 -1.50 5.88
C LYS A 234 -15.24 -2.68 6.55
N THR A 235 -14.38 -3.39 5.84
CA THR A 235 -13.62 -4.52 6.38
C THR A 235 -12.73 -4.10 7.55
N LEU A 236 -12.25 -2.86 7.54
CA LEU A 236 -11.48 -2.25 8.63
C LEU A 236 -12.37 -1.51 9.67
N HIS A 237 -13.69 -1.78 9.67
CA HIS A 237 -14.68 -1.27 10.61
C HIS A 237 -14.95 0.25 10.55
N ALA A 238 -14.63 0.91 9.43
CA ALA A 238 -15.14 2.26 9.17
C ALA A 238 -16.65 2.22 8.86
N THR A 239 -17.38 3.25 9.28
CA THR A 239 -18.83 3.34 9.13
C THR A 239 -19.21 4.27 7.97
N PRO A 240 -19.93 3.80 6.95
CA PRO A 240 -20.37 4.66 5.86
C PRO A 240 -21.50 5.60 6.31
N VAL A 241 -21.33 6.91 6.13
CA VAL A 241 -22.41 7.90 6.38
C VAL A 241 -23.41 7.96 5.23
N LEU A 242 -22.94 7.66 4.02
CA LEU A 242 -23.75 7.56 2.80
C LEU A 242 -23.14 6.48 1.92
N GLY A 243 -24.01 5.70 1.28
CA GLY A 243 -23.59 4.68 0.31
C GLY A 243 -22.75 5.26 -0.83
N ARG A 244 -21.85 4.43 -1.37
CA ARG A 244 -20.96 4.79 -2.47
C ARG A 244 -21.73 5.35 -3.67
N GLY A 245 -21.31 6.51 -4.14
CA GLY A 245 -21.79 7.10 -5.40
C GLY A 245 -20.97 6.65 -6.60
N TYR A 246 -21.60 6.64 -7.78
CA TYR A 246 -20.97 6.27 -9.03
C TYR A 246 -21.21 7.36 -10.07
N GLY A 247 -20.16 8.10 -10.43
CA GLY A 247 -20.15 8.95 -11.60
C GLY A 247 -19.82 8.15 -12.85
N ASP A 248 -20.63 8.32 -13.90
CA ASP A 248 -20.39 7.71 -15.21
C ASP A 248 -20.06 8.75 -16.28
N ALA A 249 -18.84 8.71 -16.82
CA ALA A 249 -18.45 9.55 -17.94
C ALA A 249 -19.16 9.15 -19.25
N ASN A 250 -19.73 7.95 -19.34
CA ASN A 250 -20.61 7.58 -20.44
C ASN A 250 -22.01 8.17 -20.21
N VAL A 251 -22.23 9.35 -20.78
CA VAL A 251 -23.49 10.11 -20.65
C VAL A 251 -24.73 9.27 -21.00
N ALA A 252 -24.63 8.38 -21.98
CA ALA A 252 -25.76 7.55 -22.42
C ALA A 252 -26.23 6.55 -21.35
N ASN A 253 -25.33 6.10 -20.47
CA ASN A 253 -25.63 5.12 -19.42
C ASN A 253 -25.65 5.75 -18.01
N SER A 254 -25.20 7.00 -17.88
CA SER A 254 -25.29 7.74 -16.63
C SER A 254 -26.75 7.91 -16.19
N LYS A 255 -26.99 7.84 -14.88
CA LYS A 255 -28.33 7.98 -14.31
C LYS A 255 -28.84 9.41 -14.39
N HIS A 256 -27.93 10.38 -14.43
CA HIS A 256 -28.24 11.79 -14.32
C HIS A 256 -27.54 12.64 -15.39
N GLY A 257 -27.34 12.09 -16.59
CA GLY A 257 -26.85 12.85 -17.75
C GLY A 257 -25.34 13.11 -17.77
N GLY A 258 -24.57 12.31 -17.02
CA GLY A 258 -23.12 12.32 -16.96
C GLY A 258 -22.60 12.28 -15.52
N ALA A 259 -21.29 12.13 -15.37
CA ALA A 259 -20.64 12.06 -14.08
C ALA A 259 -20.92 13.28 -13.18
N GLU A 260 -21.11 14.47 -13.78
CA GLU A 260 -21.44 15.70 -13.07
C GLU A 260 -22.84 15.67 -12.46
N GLY A 261 -23.86 15.23 -13.21
CA GLY A 261 -25.21 15.08 -12.68
C GLY A 261 -25.31 13.96 -11.65
N ASP A 262 -24.59 12.85 -11.86
CA ASP A 262 -24.50 11.76 -10.88
C ASP A 262 -23.88 12.26 -9.57
N PHE A 263 -22.83 13.08 -9.69
CA PHE A 263 -22.18 13.72 -8.56
C PHE A 263 -23.12 14.70 -7.86
N ASP A 264 -23.84 15.55 -8.56
CA ASP A 264 -24.72 16.55 -7.94
C ASP A 264 -25.83 15.92 -7.09
N VAL A 265 -26.42 14.81 -7.56
CA VAL A 265 -27.42 14.05 -6.80
C VAL A 265 -26.82 13.45 -5.53
N TRP A 266 -25.64 12.84 -5.64
CA TRP A 266 -24.94 12.26 -4.49
C TRP A 266 -24.46 13.34 -3.50
N ALA A 267 -23.90 14.44 -4.01
CA ALA A 267 -23.38 15.57 -3.25
C ALA A 267 -24.51 16.24 -2.45
N LYS A 268 -25.69 16.40 -3.05
CA LYS A 268 -26.87 16.92 -2.35
C LYS A 268 -27.24 16.04 -1.15
N LYS A 269 -27.22 14.70 -1.33
CA LYS A 269 -27.55 13.75 -0.25
C LYS A 269 -26.55 13.85 0.91
N ILE A 270 -25.24 13.82 0.64
CA ILE A 270 -24.24 13.86 1.71
C ILE A 270 -24.24 15.22 2.42
N VAL A 271 -24.43 16.32 1.69
CA VAL A 271 -24.55 17.67 2.28
C VAL A 271 -25.78 17.74 3.19
N THR A 272 -26.93 17.22 2.76
CA THR A 272 -28.13 17.17 3.61
C THR A 272 -27.91 16.33 4.86
N LEU A 273 -27.32 15.13 4.73
CA LEU A 273 -27.05 14.23 5.86
C LEU A 273 -26.11 14.85 6.90
N LEU A 274 -25.05 15.54 6.45
CA LEU A 274 -24.08 16.14 7.35
C LEU A 274 -24.55 17.48 7.94
N ARG A 275 -25.43 18.23 7.24
CA ARG A 275 -26.01 19.47 7.76
C ARG A 275 -27.12 19.23 8.79
N GLY A 276 -27.93 18.19 8.59
CA GLY A 276 -29.14 17.94 9.36
C GLY A 276 -29.05 16.65 10.14
N GLY A 277 -28.03 16.53 11.02
CA GLY A 277 -27.86 15.36 11.88
C GLY A 277 -29.22 14.85 12.37
N TYR A 278 -29.56 13.62 11.97
CA TYR A 278 -30.81 12.90 12.22
C TYR A 278 -31.86 13.67 13.04
N THR A 279 -32.90 14.19 12.38
CA THR A 279 -34.21 14.34 13.03
C THR A 279 -34.92 13.00 13.05
#